data_AF-A0A2K6NSJ4-F1
#
_entry.id   AF-A0A2K6NSJ4-F1
#
_cell.length_a   1.000
_cell.length_b   1.000
_cell.length_c   1.000
_cell.angle_alpha   90.00
_cell.angle_beta   90.00
_cell.angle_gamma   90.00
#
_symmetry.space_group_name_H-M   'P 1'
#
loop_
_entity.id
_entity.type
_entity.pdbx_description
1 polymer ?
#
loop_
_entity_poly.entity_id
_entity_poly.type
_entity_poly.pdbx_seq_one_letter_code
_entity_poly.pdbx_strand_id
1 'polypeptide(L)'
;MIKRLLLRYAMQSQSKPQDTFCTETLRVHLAEKGDGAELIWDKDDPYAMDFVTSAANLRMHIFSMNMKSRFDIKSMAGNIIPAVATTNTVIAGLIVLEKLKILSGKIDQCRTTVLNKQPNSRKKLLVLCALDPPNPNCYICASKPEVTVQLNVHKVTVLTLQDKVVKEKFTMVAPDVQRKDGKGTILTFSKEGETEANNHKKLSEFGMRNCSWLQADYFLQDYTLLINILHSEDLKKDVEFEVVGDAPEKVGPKQAEDAVKSITDDSNDGTQPSTSTAQEQDDVLIVDLDEDDSSKNADISEEERIRKRKLDRKESQYKEVTYRTEGRA
;
A
#
# COMPACT_ATOMS: atom_id res chain seq x y z
N MET A 1 -14.25 41.07 -1.80
CA MET A 1 -14.45 40.34 -0.53
C MET A 1 -13.25 39.44 -0.20
N ILE A 2 -12.76 38.62 -1.14
CA ILE A 2 -11.61 37.70 -0.99
C ILE A 2 -10.28 38.41 -0.62
N LYS A 3 -9.93 39.53 -1.29
CA LYS A 3 -8.73 40.32 -0.92
C LYS A 3 -8.78 40.88 0.51
N ARG A 4 -9.98 41.19 1.04
CA ARG A 4 -10.15 41.69 2.41
C ARG A 4 -10.12 40.56 3.46
N LEU A 5 -10.46 39.32 3.08
CA LEU A 5 -10.37 38.16 3.96
C LEU A 5 -8.91 37.71 4.15
N LEU A 6 -8.13 37.68 3.06
CA LEU A 6 -6.69 37.37 3.09
C LEU A 6 -5.90 38.37 3.95
N LEU A 7 -6.19 39.67 3.84
CA LEU A 7 -5.56 40.71 4.66
C LEU A 7 -5.97 40.66 6.14
N ARG A 8 -7.22 40.28 6.44
CA ARG A 8 -7.66 40.13 7.84
C ARG A 8 -7.07 38.89 8.50
N TYR A 9 -6.91 37.78 7.78
CA TYR A 9 -6.29 36.58 8.33
C TYR A 9 -4.78 36.77 8.49
N ALA A 10 -4.09 37.40 7.53
CA ALA A 10 -2.67 37.78 7.70
C ALA A 10 -2.41 38.69 8.92
N MET A 11 -3.44 39.40 9.41
CA MET A 11 -3.37 40.23 10.63
C MET A 11 -3.93 39.56 11.89
N GLN A 12 -4.64 38.42 11.80
CA GLN A 12 -5.24 37.71 12.94
C GLN A 12 -4.59 36.34 13.22
N SER A 13 -4.14 35.63 12.20
CA SER A 13 -3.13 34.61 12.41
C SER A 13 -1.82 35.35 12.64
N GLN A 14 -1.19 35.12 13.79
CA GLN A 14 0.27 35.17 13.82
C GLN A 14 0.75 34.23 12.70
N SER A 15 0.96 34.75 11.49
CA SER A 15 1.77 34.07 10.49
C SER A 15 3.06 33.76 11.23
N LYS A 16 3.34 32.48 11.49
CA LYS A 16 4.56 32.14 12.19
C LYS A 16 5.69 32.76 11.38
N PRO A 17 6.69 33.39 12.02
CA PRO A 17 7.84 33.96 11.30
C PRO A 17 8.49 32.95 10.34
N GLN A 18 8.31 31.64 10.58
CA GLN A 18 8.65 30.54 9.68
C GLN A 18 8.06 30.63 8.26
N ASP A 19 6.79 31.05 8.07
CA ASP A 19 6.12 31.00 6.76
C ASP A 19 6.65 32.09 5.80
N THR A 20 6.98 33.25 6.36
CA THR A 20 7.68 34.33 5.64
C THR A 20 9.15 33.99 5.40
N PHE A 21 9.76 33.21 6.29
CA PHE A 21 11.16 32.81 6.18
C PHE A 21 11.38 31.81 5.04
N CYS A 22 10.56 30.75 4.95
CA CYS A 22 10.73 29.73 3.92
C CYS A 22 10.55 30.28 2.50
N THR A 23 9.60 31.20 2.29
CA THR A 23 9.37 31.82 0.98
C THR A 23 10.53 32.70 0.55
N GLU A 24 11.13 33.45 1.47
CA GLU A 24 12.29 34.29 1.17
C GLU A 24 13.54 33.44 0.90
N THR A 25 13.78 32.40 1.69
CA THR A 25 14.89 31.46 1.45
C THR A 25 14.78 30.76 0.09
N LEU A 26 13.58 30.31 -0.30
CA LEU A 26 13.35 29.71 -1.62
C LEU A 26 13.58 30.71 -2.76
N ARG A 27 13.26 32.00 -2.58
CA ARG A 27 13.60 33.04 -3.57
C ARG A 27 15.11 33.22 -3.73
N VAL A 28 15.86 33.21 -2.64
CA VAL A 28 17.33 33.29 -2.68
C VAL A 28 17.90 32.07 -3.40
N HIS A 29 17.46 30.85 -3.06
CA HIS A 29 17.90 29.63 -3.76
C HIS A 29 17.59 29.65 -5.26
N LEU A 30 16.46 30.25 -5.66
CA LEU A 30 16.12 30.42 -7.07
C LEU A 30 17.06 31.42 -7.75
N ALA A 31 17.35 32.55 -7.11
CA ALA A 31 18.27 33.56 -7.64
C ALA A 31 19.70 33.04 -7.81
N GLU A 32 20.17 32.17 -6.91
CA GLU A 32 21.49 31.52 -7.00
C GLU A 32 21.64 30.60 -8.21
N LYS A 33 20.54 30.02 -8.73
CA LYS A 33 20.57 29.13 -9.89
C LYS A 33 20.63 29.86 -11.24
N GLY A 34 20.41 31.18 -11.25
CA GLY A 34 20.44 32.00 -12.47
C GLY A 34 19.08 32.16 -13.17
N ASP A 35 19.08 32.93 -14.25
CA ASP A 35 17.86 33.30 -14.96
C ASP A 35 17.26 32.10 -15.73
N GLY A 36 15.94 31.93 -15.64
CA GLY A 36 15.21 30.80 -16.22
C GLY A 36 15.37 29.45 -15.50
N ALA A 37 16.05 29.41 -14.35
CA ALA A 37 16.18 28.18 -13.56
C ALA A 37 14.87 27.83 -12.83
N GLU A 38 14.68 26.54 -12.55
CA GLU A 38 13.54 26.04 -11.77
C GLU A 38 14.02 25.36 -10.47
N LEU A 39 13.20 25.47 -9.43
CA LEU A 39 13.38 24.67 -8.21
C LEU A 39 12.67 23.33 -8.40
N ILE A 40 13.42 22.24 -8.20
CA ILE A 40 12.86 20.90 -8.12
C ILE A 40 12.44 20.68 -6.68
N TRP A 41 11.18 20.31 -6.47
CA TRP A 41 10.69 20.03 -5.13
C TRP A 41 11.34 18.76 -4.58
N ASP A 42 11.85 18.85 -3.36
CA ASP A 42 12.37 17.72 -2.58
C ASP A 42 11.65 17.67 -1.22
N LYS A 43 11.17 16.49 -0.85
CA LYS A 43 10.53 16.23 0.45
C LYS A 43 11.49 16.41 1.63
N ASP A 44 12.79 16.33 1.38
CA ASP A 44 13.85 16.43 2.38
C ASP A 44 14.43 17.85 2.49
N ASP A 45 14.10 18.76 1.56
CA ASP A 45 14.36 20.20 1.72
C ASP A 45 13.40 20.78 2.79
N PRO A 46 13.92 21.29 3.92
CA PRO A 46 13.08 21.84 4.99
C PRO A 46 12.22 23.02 4.54
N TYR A 47 12.75 23.90 3.68
CA TYR A 47 12.06 25.11 3.24
C TYR A 47 10.98 24.81 2.20
N ALA A 48 11.28 23.92 1.25
CA ALA A 48 10.28 23.46 0.29
C ALA A 48 9.12 22.71 0.97
N MET A 49 9.42 21.90 1.98
CA MET A 49 8.40 21.17 2.74
C MET A 49 7.57 22.10 3.64
N ASP A 50 8.19 23.13 4.24
CA ASP A 50 7.48 24.12 5.05
C ASP A 50 6.55 24.98 4.19
N PHE A 51 6.97 25.36 2.98
CA PHE A 51 6.13 26.03 2.01
C PHE A 51 4.90 25.20 1.62
N VAL A 52 5.09 23.93 1.28
CA VAL A 52 3.96 23.03 0.94
C VAL A 52 3.02 22.85 2.13
N THR A 53 3.57 22.70 3.34
CA THR A 53 2.80 22.50 4.58
C THR A 53 1.90 23.71 4.88
N SER A 54 2.45 24.92 4.85
CA SER A 54 1.70 26.15 5.14
C SER A 54 0.65 26.42 4.07
N ALA A 55 0.99 26.32 2.79
CA ALA A 55 0.06 26.51 1.68
C ALA A 55 -1.10 25.50 1.70
N ALA A 56 -0.81 24.22 1.95
CA ALA A 56 -1.82 23.17 2.04
C ALA A 56 -2.76 23.38 3.23
N ASN A 57 -2.23 23.72 4.41
CA ASN A 57 -3.04 23.99 5.60
C ASN A 57 -3.94 25.22 5.43
N LEU A 58 -3.42 26.28 4.82
CA LEU A 58 -4.23 27.47 4.51
C LEU A 58 -5.38 27.12 3.55
N ARG A 59 -5.10 26.32 2.52
CA ARG A 59 -6.13 25.85 1.59
C ARG A 59 -7.17 24.99 2.30
N MET A 60 -6.75 24.05 3.16
CA MET A 60 -7.66 23.22 3.95
C MET A 60 -8.59 24.08 4.82
N HIS A 61 -8.04 25.10 5.49
CA HIS A 61 -8.84 26.03 6.29
C HIS A 61 -9.89 26.79 5.45
N ILE A 62 -9.54 27.23 4.23
CA ILE A 62 -10.48 27.90 3.32
C ILE A 62 -11.69 27.00 2.98
N PHE A 63 -11.48 25.69 2.87
CA PHE A 63 -12.53 24.71 2.60
C PHE A 63 -13.12 24.08 3.87
N SER A 64 -12.91 24.68 5.05
CA SER A 64 -13.39 24.19 6.34
C SER A 64 -12.97 22.74 6.66
N MET A 65 -11.78 22.34 6.19
CA MET A 65 -11.17 21.05 6.48
C MET A 65 -10.18 21.18 7.65
N ASN A 66 -10.05 20.10 8.44
CA ASN A 66 -9.06 20.04 9.51
C ASN A 66 -7.64 20.12 8.95
N MET A 67 -6.84 21.03 9.50
CA MET A 67 -5.41 21.13 9.18
C MET A 67 -4.66 19.86 9.60
N LYS A 68 -3.59 19.55 8.87
CA LYS A 68 -2.76 18.37 9.10
C LYS A 68 -1.36 18.75 9.57
N SER A 69 -0.71 17.82 10.26
CA SER A 69 0.65 18.03 10.73
C SER A 69 1.63 18.08 9.55
N ARG A 70 2.80 18.69 9.76
CA ARG A 70 3.90 18.67 8.78
C ARG A 70 4.30 17.25 8.40
N PHE A 71 4.27 16.32 9.36
CA PHE A 71 4.62 14.92 9.14
C PHE A 71 3.62 14.23 8.20
N ASP A 72 2.32 14.40 8.44
CA ASP A 72 1.27 13.85 7.58
C ASP A 72 1.35 14.42 6.16
N ILE A 73 1.56 15.75 6.04
CA ILE A 73 1.66 16.42 4.75
C ILE A 73 2.92 15.96 4.00
N LYS A 74 4.06 15.78 4.68
CA LYS A 74 5.27 15.22 4.07
C LYS A 74 5.03 13.81 3.53
N SER A 75 4.35 12.97 4.29
CA SER A 75 3.99 11.61 3.86
C SER A 75 3.09 11.61 2.63
N MET A 76 2.08 12.49 2.57
CA MET A 76 1.18 12.58 1.41
C MET A 76 1.89 13.20 0.19
N ALA A 77 2.60 14.31 0.38
CA ALA A 77 3.24 15.04 -0.71
C ALA A 77 4.35 14.23 -1.39
N GLY A 78 5.13 13.48 -0.61
CA GLY A 78 6.18 12.61 -1.13
C GLY A 78 5.69 11.44 -1.98
N ASN A 79 4.38 11.14 -1.94
CA ASN A 79 3.76 10.02 -2.66
C ASN A 79 2.83 10.47 -3.80
N ILE A 80 2.89 11.74 -4.20
CA ILE A 80 2.06 12.25 -5.31
C ILE A 80 2.56 11.66 -6.64
N ILE A 81 1.69 10.96 -7.35
CA ILE A 81 1.93 10.48 -8.72
C ILE A 81 1.20 11.42 -9.69
N PRO A 82 1.90 12.05 -10.65
CA PRO A 82 1.26 12.88 -11.66
C PRO A 82 0.25 12.09 -12.50
N ALA A 83 -0.93 12.67 -12.72
CA ALA A 83 -1.94 12.12 -13.60
C ALA A 83 -1.75 12.64 -15.03
N VAL A 84 -1.82 11.76 -16.03
CA VAL A 84 -1.78 12.10 -17.44
C VAL A 84 -3.09 11.67 -18.09
N ALA A 85 -3.76 12.58 -18.80
CA ALA A 85 -5.08 12.33 -19.37
C ALA A 85 -5.11 11.13 -20.33
N THR A 86 -4.05 10.93 -21.11
CA THR A 86 -3.94 9.83 -22.08
C THR A 86 -3.94 8.46 -21.40
N THR A 87 -3.31 8.32 -20.23
CA THR A 87 -3.35 7.08 -19.43
C THR A 87 -4.79 6.71 -19.08
N ASN A 88 -5.60 7.67 -18.61
CA ASN A 88 -6.99 7.42 -18.27
C ASN A 88 -7.82 7.02 -19.50
N THR A 89 -7.60 7.65 -20.66
CA THR A 89 -8.26 7.28 -21.91
C THR A 89 -7.96 5.84 -22.32
N VAL A 90 -6.67 5.44 -22.28
CA VAL A 90 -6.26 4.08 -22.62
C VAL A 90 -6.88 3.06 -21.67
N ILE A 91 -6.77 3.29 -20.35
CA ILE A 91 -7.33 2.38 -19.35
C ILE A 91 -8.87 2.29 -19.47
N ALA A 92 -9.57 3.40 -19.70
CA ALA A 92 -11.02 3.39 -19.90
C ALA A 92 -11.44 2.55 -21.12
N GLY A 93 -10.70 2.65 -22.24
CA GLY A 93 -10.92 1.79 -23.40
C GLY A 93 -10.75 0.30 -23.07
N LEU A 94 -9.68 -0.05 -22.35
CA LEU A 94 -9.42 -1.44 -21.91
C LEU A 94 -10.52 -1.97 -20.98
N ILE A 95 -11.04 -1.14 -20.06
CA ILE A 95 -12.17 -1.53 -19.19
C ILE A 95 -13.40 -1.94 -20.01
N VAL A 96 -13.74 -1.16 -21.05
CA VAL A 96 -14.88 -1.48 -21.92
C VAL A 96 -14.64 -2.78 -22.70
N LEU A 97 -13.43 -3.00 -23.21
CA LEU A 97 -13.07 -4.24 -23.92
C LEU A 97 -13.21 -5.47 -23.01
N GLU A 98 -12.71 -5.41 -21.77
CA GLU A 98 -12.89 -6.51 -20.80
C GLU A 98 -14.37 -6.71 -20.43
N LYS A 99 -15.13 -5.62 -20.28
CA LYS A 99 -16.58 -5.70 -20.01
C LYS A 99 -17.34 -6.40 -21.13
N LEU A 100 -17.01 -6.16 -22.40
CA LEU A 100 -17.65 -6.83 -23.53
C LEU A 100 -17.40 -8.35 -23.51
N LYS A 101 -16.20 -8.79 -23.09
CA LYS A 101 -15.91 -10.22 -22.91
C LYS A 101 -16.78 -10.84 -21.82
N ILE A 102 -16.88 -10.17 -20.67
CA ILE A 102 -17.72 -10.61 -19.55
C ILE A 102 -19.19 -10.73 -19.97
N LEU A 103 -19.73 -9.70 -20.64
CA LEU A 103 -21.13 -9.69 -21.11
C LEU A 103 -21.40 -10.75 -22.18
N SER A 104 -20.37 -11.19 -22.91
CA SER A 104 -20.45 -12.27 -23.88
C SER A 104 -20.28 -13.67 -23.25
N GLY A 105 -20.14 -13.77 -21.93
CA GLY A 105 -19.88 -15.03 -21.23
C GLY A 105 -18.45 -15.56 -21.35
N LYS A 106 -17.52 -14.78 -21.92
CA LYS A 106 -16.13 -15.17 -22.22
C LYS A 106 -15.16 -14.73 -21.12
N ILE A 107 -15.46 -15.08 -19.87
CA ILE A 107 -14.66 -14.67 -18.70
C ILE A 107 -13.26 -15.31 -18.73
N ASP A 108 -13.14 -16.50 -19.29
CA ASP A 108 -11.89 -17.22 -19.55
C ASP A 108 -10.92 -16.44 -20.46
N GLN A 109 -11.43 -15.50 -21.27
CA GLN A 109 -10.64 -14.64 -22.15
C GLN A 109 -10.24 -13.31 -21.50
N CYS A 110 -10.71 -13.05 -20.27
CA CYS A 110 -10.34 -11.86 -19.53
C CYS A 110 -8.87 -11.93 -19.07
N ARG A 111 -8.22 -10.77 -19.06
CA ARG A 111 -6.79 -10.66 -18.72
C ARG A 111 -6.55 -9.41 -17.90
N THR A 112 -5.61 -9.49 -16.96
CA THR A 112 -5.06 -8.30 -16.32
C THR A 112 -4.16 -7.59 -17.32
N THR A 113 -4.50 -6.37 -17.73
CA THR A 113 -3.70 -5.59 -18.67
C THR A 113 -2.89 -4.53 -17.94
N VAL A 114 -1.56 -4.60 -18.08
CA VAL A 114 -0.62 -3.63 -17.51
C VAL A 114 -0.12 -2.72 -18.63
N LEU A 115 -0.29 -1.40 -18.45
CA LEU A 115 0.26 -0.37 -19.32
C LEU A 115 1.61 0.08 -18.78
N ASN A 116 2.69 -0.25 -19.50
CA ASN A 116 4.04 0.18 -19.14
C ASN A 116 4.33 1.58 -19.69
N LYS A 117 5.26 2.30 -19.05
CA LYS A 117 5.77 3.58 -19.57
C LYS A 117 6.64 3.39 -20.82
N GLN A 118 7.38 2.29 -20.88
CA GLN A 118 8.21 1.90 -22.02
C GLN A 118 7.94 0.43 -22.36
N PRO A 119 8.16 0.00 -23.62
CA PRO A 119 8.05 -1.40 -23.99
C PRO A 119 8.97 -2.26 -23.12
N ASN A 120 8.48 -3.41 -22.67
CA ASN A 120 9.32 -4.37 -21.97
C ASN A 120 10.36 -5.00 -22.91
N SER A 121 11.22 -5.89 -22.40
CA SER A 121 12.22 -6.63 -23.20
C SER A 121 11.64 -7.40 -24.39
N ARG A 122 10.34 -7.73 -24.36
CA ARG A 122 9.59 -8.38 -25.44
C ARG A 122 8.86 -7.38 -26.35
N LYS A 123 9.22 -6.09 -26.30
CA LYS A 123 8.63 -4.98 -27.07
C LYS A 123 7.13 -4.78 -26.82
N LYS A 124 6.60 -5.24 -25.68
CA LYS A 124 5.18 -5.05 -25.31
C LYS A 124 5.03 -3.83 -24.41
N LEU A 125 4.25 -2.85 -24.89
CA LEU A 125 3.81 -1.69 -24.09
C LEU A 125 2.60 -2.06 -23.21
N LEU A 126 1.65 -2.79 -23.78
CA LEU A 126 0.54 -3.41 -23.09
C LEU A 126 0.85 -4.89 -22.84
N VAL A 127 0.88 -5.28 -21.57
CA VAL A 127 1.16 -6.66 -21.16
C VAL A 127 -0.14 -7.27 -20.63
N LEU A 128 -0.61 -8.32 -21.30
CA LEU A 128 -1.76 -9.10 -20.85
C LEU A 128 -1.27 -10.30 -20.02
N CYS A 129 -1.77 -10.40 -18.80
CA CYS A 129 -1.53 -11.49 -17.87
C CYS A 129 -2.80 -12.29 -17.63
N ALA A 130 -2.67 -13.61 -17.42
CA ALA A 130 -3.80 -14.44 -16.98
C ALA A 130 -4.36 -13.91 -15.65
N LEU A 131 -5.64 -14.18 -15.40
CA LEU A 131 -6.25 -13.88 -14.10
C LEU A 131 -5.76 -14.92 -13.08
N ASP A 132 -5.28 -14.44 -11.94
CA ASP A 132 -4.89 -15.29 -10.84
C ASP A 132 -6.13 -15.89 -10.15
N PRO A 133 -6.06 -17.15 -9.68
CA PRO A 133 -7.15 -17.74 -8.90
C PRO A 133 -7.27 -17.07 -7.53
N PRO A 134 -8.42 -17.21 -6.84
CA PRO A 134 -8.58 -16.71 -5.48
C PRO A 134 -7.50 -17.24 -4.53
N ASN A 135 -6.85 -16.34 -3.80
CA ASN A 135 -5.86 -16.73 -2.80
C ASN A 135 -6.55 -17.40 -1.60
N PRO A 136 -6.21 -18.66 -1.24
CA PRO A 136 -6.82 -19.37 -0.12
C PRO A 136 -6.56 -18.70 1.24
N ASN A 137 -5.50 -17.90 1.36
CA ASN A 137 -5.14 -17.17 2.57
C ASN A 137 -5.71 -15.73 2.61
N CYS A 138 -6.55 -15.35 1.64
CA CYS A 138 -7.14 -14.03 1.61
C CYS A 138 -8.12 -13.85 2.77
N TYR A 139 -7.86 -12.88 3.66
CA TYR A 139 -8.76 -12.59 4.76
C TYR A 139 -10.09 -11.95 4.34
N ILE A 140 -10.36 -11.75 3.04
CA ILE A 140 -11.61 -11.16 2.55
C ILE A 140 -12.46 -12.20 1.82
N CYS A 141 -11.92 -12.83 0.77
CA CYS A 141 -12.68 -13.71 -0.12
C CYS A 141 -12.53 -15.21 0.16
N ALA A 142 -11.69 -15.62 1.12
CA ALA A 142 -11.65 -17.01 1.54
C ALA A 142 -12.96 -17.43 2.20
N SER A 143 -13.31 -18.72 2.11
CA SER A 143 -14.56 -19.26 2.68
C SER A 143 -14.71 -19.07 4.19
N LYS A 144 -13.58 -19.03 4.91
CA LYS A 144 -13.50 -18.77 6.35
C LYS A 144 -12.28 -17.89 6.60
N PRO A 145 -12.42 -16.56 6.50
CA PRO A 145 -11.28 -15.69 6.65
C PRO A 145 -10.89 -15.58 8.13
N GLU A 146 -9.61 -15.82 8.39
CA GLU A 146 -9.03 -15.77 9.72
C GLU A 146 -7.76 -14.90 9.70
N VAL A 147 -7.61 -14.07 10.73
CA VAL A 147 -6.42 -13.23 10.91
C VAL A 147 -5.95 -13.35 12.35
N THR A 148 -4.65 -13.18 12.54
CA THR A 148 -4.06 -13.13 13.88
C THR A 148 -3.52 -11.73 14.15
N VAL A 149 -3.90 -11.15 15.28
CA VAL A 149 -3.46 -9.81 15.70
C VAL A 149 -2.71 -9.95 17.02
N GLN A 150 -1.45 -9.51 17.03
CA GLN A 150 -0.61 -9.43 18.19
C GLN A 150 -0.78 -8.07 18.87
N LEU A 151 -1.23 -8.07 20.13
CA LEU A 151 -1.48 -6.84 20.90
C LEU A 151 -1.40 -7.06 22.42
N ASN A 152 -1.25 -5.99 23.19
CA ASN A 152 -1.28 -6.05 24.65
C ASN A 152 -2.71 -5.89 25.18
N VAL A 153 -3.32 -6.98 25.66
CA VAL A 153 -4.72 -7.00 26.13
C VAL A 153 -4.99 -6.14 27.37
N HIS A 154 -3.94 -5.80 28.14
CA HIS A 154 -4.02 -4.95 29.32
C HIS A 154 -3.90 -3.46 28.98
N LYS A 155 -3.30 -3.12 27.83
CA LYS A 155 -3.11 -1.74 27.38
C LYS A 155 -4.18 -1.29 26.39
N VAL A 156 -4.52 -2.13 25.42
CA VAL A 156 -5.46 -1.81 24.35
C VAL A 156 -6.89 -1.71 24.90
N THR A 157 -7.60 -0.65 24.51
CA THR A 157 -9.01 -0.43 24.86
C THR A 157 -9.93 -0.98 23.77
N VAL A 158 -11.21 -1.13 24.10
CA VAL A 158 -12.25 -1.49 23.13
C VAL A 158 -12.33 -0.47 21.99
N LEU A 159 -12.19 0.83 22.28
CA LEU A 159 -12.20 1.88 21.26
C LEU A 159 -11.03 1.74 20.27
N THR A 160 -9.81 1.48 20.76
CA THR A 160 -8.64 1.27 19.91
C THR A 160 -8.83 0.04 19.01
N LEU A 161 -9.37 -1.05 19.56
CA LEU A 161 -9.72 -2.24 18.79
C LEU A 161 -10.73 -1.89 17.68
N GLN A 162 -11.80 -1.18 18.02
CA GLN A 162 -12.84 -0.81 17.05
C GLN A 162 -12.29 0.09 15.94
N ASP A 163 -11.71 1.23 16.29
CA ASP A 163 -11.38 2.27 15.32
C ASP A 163 -10.09 1.97 14.56
N LYS A 164 -9.01 1.56 15.25
CA LYS A 164 -7.70 1.35 14.61
C LYS A 164 -7.55 -0.05 14.01
N VAL A 165 -8.04 -1.09 14.69
CA VAL A 165 -7.87 -2.47 14.22
C VAL A 165 -8.98 -2.83 13.23
N VAL A 166 -10.24 -2.75 13.64
CA VAL A 166 -11.34 -3.27 12.83
C VAL A 166 -11.75 -2.29 11.72
N LYS A 167 -11.96 -1.01 12.04
CA LYS A 167 -12.35 -0.02 11.04
C LYS A 167 -11.19 0.43 10.15
N GLU A 168 -10.06 0.83 10.73
CA GLU A 168 -8.94 1.37 9.94
C GLU A 168 -8.11 0.26 9.25
N LYS A 169 -7.68 -0.78 9.98
CA LYS A 169 -6.82 -1.84 9.42
C LYS A 169 -7.60 -2.85 8.59
N PHE A 170 -8.78 -3.29 9.04
CA PHE A 170 -9.62 -4.25 8.29
C PHE A 170 -10.74 -3.59 7.47
N THR A 171 -10.77 -2.26 7.39
CA THR A 171 -11.64 -1.49 6.48
C THR A 171 -13.14 -1.75 6.65
N MET A 172 -13.58 -2.13 7.85
CA MET A 172 -15.01 -2.32 8.15
C MET A 172 -15.66 -0.98 8.53
N VAL A 173 -16.80 -0.63 7.95
CA VAL A 173 -17.46 0.67 8.24
C VAL A 173 -18.17 0.65 9.59
N ALA A 174 -18.98 -0.38 9.83
CA ALA A 174 -19.82 -0.52 11.02
C ALA A 174 -19.83 -1.97 11.51
N PRO A 175 -18.71 -2.44 12.10
CA PRO A 175 -18.58 -3.81 12.54
C PRO A 175 -19.27 -4.05 13.90
N ASP A 176 -19.93 -5.19 14.01
CA ASP A 176 -20.36 -5.77 15.29
C ASP A 176 -19.28 -6.76 15.75
N VAL A 177 -18.71 -6.55 16.93
CA VAL A 177 -17.60 -7.36 17.44
C VAL A 177 -18.03 -8.09 18.70
N GLN A 178 -17.98 -9.41 18.63
CA GLN A 178 -18.31 -10.31 19.72
C GLN A 178 -17.17 -11.27 20.04
N ARG A 179 -17.05 -11.67 21.30
CA ARG A 179 -16.12 -12.73 21.70
C ARG A 179 -16.70 -14.10 21.35
N LYS A 180 -15.87 -14.96 20.77
CA LYS A 180 -16.22 -16.35 20.45
C LYS A 180 -15.99 -17.26 21.66
N ASP A 181 -16.85 -17.14 22.66
CA ASP A 181 -16.82 -17.91 23.91
C ASP A 181 -18.07 -18.77 24.14
N GLY A 182 -19.02 -18.76 23.20
CA GLY A 182 -20.33 -19.41 23.34
C GLY A 182 -21.29 -18.71 24.31
N LYS A 183 -20.86 -17.64 24.99
CA LYS A 183 -21.70 -16.80 25.85
C LYS A 183 -22.23 -15.58 25.12
N GLY A 184 -21.67 -15.24 23.96
CA GLY A 184 -22.07 -14.08 23.17
C GLY A 184 -21.69 -12.78 23.86
N THR A 185 -20.49 -12.70 24.44
CA THR A 185 -20.02 -11.45 25.08
C THR A 185 -19.77 -10.40 24.00
N ILE A 186 -20.61 -9.37 23.94
CA ILE A 186 -20.54 -8.32 22.92
C ILE A 186 -19.59 -7.22 23.39
N LEU A 187 -18.62 -6.86 22.53
CA LEU A 187 -17.63 -5.83 22.81
C LEU A 187 -18.07 -4.49 22.23
N THR A 188 -18.47 -4.49 20.96
CA THR A 188 -18.93 -3.29 20.25
C THR A 188 -20.12 -3.60 19.36
N PHE A 189 -21.10 -2.70 19.38
CA PHE A 189 -22.18 -2.66 18.41
C PHE A 189 -21.92 -1.57 17.37
N SER A 190 -22.45 -1.78 16.17
CA SER A 190 -22.51 -0.85 15.05
C SER A 190 -23.48 0.30 15.31
N LYS A 191 -24.46 0.11 16.21
CA LYS A 191 -25.47 1.11 16.59
C LYS A 191 -24.98 2.03 17.70
N GLU A 192 -25.14 3.33 17.47
CA GLU A 192 -24.77 4.40 18.41
C GLU A 192 -25.53 4.26 19.75
N GLY A 193 -24.85 4.52 20.87
CA GLY A 193 -25.42 4.50 22.21
C GLY A 193 -25.47 3.15 22.96
N GLU A 194 -25.21 2.01 22.33
CA GLU A 194 -25.35 0.70 23.00
C GLU A 194 -24.09 0.22 23.72
N THR A 195 -22.90 0.41 23.13
CA THR A 195 -21.61 -0.04 23.71
C THR A 195 -20.66 1.08 24.12
N GLU A 196 -21.08 2.35 24.12
CA GLU A 196 -20.19 3.48 24.44
C GLU A 196 -19.56 3.39 25.83
N ALA A 197 -20.28 2.78 26.79
CA ALA A 197 -19.78 2.52 28.13
C ALA A 197 -18.57 1.56 28.16
N ASN A 198 -18.32 0.81 27.09
CA ASN A 198 -17.20 -0.12 26.98
C ASN A 198 -15.95 0.50 26.36
N ASN A 199 -16.07 1.66 25.70
CA ASN A 199 -15.00 2.25 24.88
C ASN A 199 -13.67 2.45 25.63
N HIS A 200 -13.74 2.86 26.91
CA HIS A 200 -12.57 3.14 27.74
C HIS A 200 -12.01 1.89 28.45
N LYS A 201 -12.77 0.80 28.52
CA LYS A 201 -12.39 -0.43 29.22
C LYS A 201 -11.31 -1.19 28.46
N LYS A 202 -10.44 -1.87 29.19
CA LYS A 202 -9.38 -2.72 28.62
C LYS A 202 -9.97 -4.03 28.12
N LEU A 203 -9.35 -4.62 27.09
CA LEU A 203 -9.79 -5.91 26.57
C LEU A 203 -9.74 -7.01 27.65
N SER A 204 -8.76 -6.94 28.56
CA SER A 204 -8.66 -7.88 29.69
C SER A 204 -9.87 -7.87 30.63
N GLU A 205 -10.60 -6.75 30.76
CA GLU A 205 -11.81 -6.65 31.60
C GLU A 205 -12.96 -7.50 31.06
N PHE A 206 -12.97 -7.76 29.76
CA PHE A 206 -13.92 -8.67 29.12
C PHE A 206 -13.45 -10.13 29.17
N GLY A 207 -12.37 -10.43 29.89
CA GLY A 207 -11.75 -11.75 29.97
C GLY A 207 -11.00 -12.14 28.70
N MET A 208 -10.52 -11.17 27.92
CA MET A 208 -9.63 -11.44 26.80
C MET A 208 -8.23 -11.84 27.31
N ARG A 209 -7.72 -12.94 26.78
CA ARG A 209 -6.40 -13.52 27.08
C ARG A 209 -5.69 -13.92 25.78
N ASN A 210 -4.47 -14.44 25.89
CA ASN A 210 -3.79 -15.04 24.76
C ASN A 210 -4.63 -16.13 24.07
N CYS A 211 -4.60 -16.15 22.73
CA CYS A 211 -5.38 -17.04 21.86
C CYS A 211 -6.91 -16.90 22.02
N SER A 212 -7.38 -15.71 22.43
CA SER A 212 -8.82 -15.43 22.44
C SER A 212 -9.30 -15.10 21.04
N TRP A 213 -10.50 -15.58 20.70
CA TRP A 213 -11.09 -15.34 19.40
C TRP A 213 -12.18 -14.28 19.48
N LEU A 214 -12.13 -13.36 18.53
CA LEU A 214 -13.19 -12.42 18.23
C LEU A 214 -13.81 -12.76 16.88
N GLN A 215 -15.10 -12.48 16.78
CA GLN A 215 -15.83 -12.50 15.53
C GLN A 215 -16.28 -11.07 15.25
N ALA A 216 -15.82 -10.53 14.13
CA ALA A 216 -16.23 -9.22 13.63
C ALA A 216 -17.17 -9.44 12.44
N ASP A 217 -18.43 -9.12 12.64
CA ASP A 217 -19.49 -9.26 11.65
C ASP A 217 -19.76 -7.89 11.02
N TYR A 218 -19.77 -7.84 9.69
CA TYR A 218 -20.17 -6.66 8.94
C TYR A 218 -21.37 -6.98 8.05
N PHE A 219 -22.56 -6.82 8.63
CA PHE A 219 -23.83 -7.21 8.03
C PHE A 219 -24.12 -6.53 6.68
N LEU A 220 -23.62 -5.32 6.45
CA LEU A 220 -23.84 -4.61 5.17
C LEU A 220 -23.11 -5.26 3.98
N GLN A 221 -22.03 -6.00 4.22
CA GLN A 221 -21.25 -6.69 3.17
C GLN A 221 -21.36 -8.22 3.26
N ASP A 222 -22.23 -8.76 4.13
CA ASP A 222 -22.32 -10.20 4.42
C ASP A 222 -20.94 -10.84 4.65
N TYR A 223 -20.14 -10.17 5.49
CA TYR A 223 -18.74 -10.51 5.71
C TYR A 223 -18.46 -10.69 7.20
N THR A 224 -17.92 -11.86 7.54
CA THR A 224 -17.52 -12.23 8.90
C THR A 224 -16.04 -12.53 8.94
N LEU A 225 -15.29 -11.82 9.79
CA LEU A 225 -13.86 -12.03 10.01
C LEU A 225 -13.61 -12.63 11.39
N LEU A 226 -12.85 -13.72 11.45
CA LEU A 226 -12.38 -14.29 12.71
C LEU A 226 -11.00 -13.73 13.05
N ILE A 227 -10.89 -13.12 14.23
CA ILE A 227 -9.67 -12.47 14.70
C ILE A 227 -9.15 -13.22 15.91
N ASN A 228 -7.99 -13.86 15.76
CA ASN A 228 -7.25 -14.47 16.85
C ASN A 228 -6.36 -13.42 17.54
N ILE A 229 -6.45 -13.29 18.85
CA ILE A 229 -5.67 -12.35 19.64
C ILE A 229 -4.46 -13.05 20.26
N LEU A 230 -3.26 -12.66 19.82
CA LEU A 230 -2.02 -13.04 20.49
C LEU A 230 -1.61 -11.96 21.47
N HIS A 231 -1.55 -12.33 22.75
CA HIS A 231 -1.09 -11.41 23.78
C HIS A 231 0.43 -11.28 23.73
N SER A 232 0.91 -10.04 23.60
CA SER A 232 2.34 -9.71 23.69
C SER A 232 2.55 -8.45 24.51
N GLU A 233 3.53 -8.46 25.41
CA GLU A 233 4.01 -7.26 26.10
C GLU A 233 5.18 -6.60 25.35
N ASP A 234 5.89 -7.40 24.55
CA ASP A 234 7.09 -7.03 23.79
C ASP A 234 6.75 -6.45 22.40
N LEU A 235 5.96 -5.38 22.37
CA LEU A 235 5.73 -4.60 21.14
C LEU A 235 6.78 -3.47 21.05
N LYS A 236 7.18 -3.12 19.83
CA LYS A 236 8.07 -1.97 19.59
C LYS A 236 7.46 -0.70 20.19
N LYS A 237 8.32 0.24 20.64
CA LYS A 237 7.88 1.56 21.12
C LYS A 237 6.98 2.19 20.04
N ASP A 238 5.82 2.69 20.46
CA ASP A 238 4.79 3.34 19.64
C ASP A 238 3.95 2.43 18.72
N VAL A 239 4.08 1.09 18.82
CA VAL A 239 3.21 0.13 18.10
C VAL A 239 2.15 -0.44 19.05
N GLU A 240 0.87 -0.20 18.75
CA GLU A 240 -0.25 -0.67 19.57
C GLU A 240 -0.68 -2.12 19.22
N PHE A 241 -0.50 -2.54 17.97
CA PHE A 241 -0.79 -3.90 17.49
C PHE A 241 -0.04 -4.22 16.19
N GLU A 242 0.14 -5.50 15.90
CA GLU A 242 0.70 -6.02 14.64
C GLU A 242 -0.20 -7.14 14.11
N VAL A 243 -0.36 -7.26 12.79
CA VAL A 243 -1.08 -8.38 12.17
C VAL A 243 -0.05 -9.44 11.79
N VAL A 244 -0.22 -10.66 12.29
CA VAL A 244 0.70 -11.78 12.09
C VAL A 244 0.32 -12.53 10.82
N GLY A 245 1.27 -12.67 9.89
CA GLY A 245 1.11 -13.32 8.59
C GLY A 245 1.10 -12.35 7.41
N ASP A 246 1.05 -12.87 6.18
CA ASP A 246 0.90 -12.09 4.94
C ASP A 246 -0.52 -11.49 4.85
N ALA A 247 -0.85 -10.57 5.76
CA ALA A 247 -1.87 -9.59 5.44
C ALA A 247 -1.28 -8.74 4.31
N PRO A 248 -1.90 -8.65 3.11
CA PRO A 248 -1.44 -7.72 2.09
C PRO A 248 -1.21 -6.36 2.74
N GLU A 249 0.05 -5.91 2.71
CA GLU A 249 0.39 -4.54 3.07
C GLU A 249 -0.52 -3.63 2.23
N LYS A 250 -0.92 -2.48 2.79
CA LYS A 250 -1.55 -1.43 1.98
C LYS A 250 -0.67 -1.29 0.73
N VAL A 251 -1.23 -1.56 -0.46
CA VAL A 251 -0.51 -1.46 -1.73
C VAL A 251 -0.20 0.02 -1.97
N GLY A 252 0.86 0.49 -1.32
CA GLY A 252 1.61 1.67 -1.67
C GLY A 252 2.86 1.20 -2.42
N PRO A 253 3.29 1.91 -3.48
CA PRO A 253 4.48 1.49 -4.22
C PRO A 253 5.70 1.42 -3.29
N LYS A 254 6.30 0.23 -3.17
CA LYS A 254 7.67 0.08 -2.65
C LYS A 254 8.61 0.77 -3.64
N GLN A 255 9.35 1.76 -3.15
CA GLN A 255 10.38 2.44 -3.93
C GLN A 255 11.49 1.44 -4.24
N ALA A 256 11.75 1.22 -5.52
CA ALA A 256 13.03 0.71 -5.99
C ALA A 256 13.94 1.92 -6.17
N GLU A 257 14.98 2.00 -5.35
CA GLU A 257 16.10 2.91 -5.57
C GLU A 257 16.90 2.40 -6.76
N ASP A 258 16.99 3.19 -7.82
CA ASP A 258 18.05 3.03 -8.81
C ASP A 258 18.55 4.41 -9.28
N ALA A 259 19.88 4.47 -9.34
CA ALA A 259 20.69 5.67 -9.45
C ALA A 259 20.48 6.47 -10.74
N VAL A 260 20.31 7.79 -10.60
CA VAL A 260 20.35 8.74 -11.72
C VAL A 260 21.81 8.97 -12.13
N LYS A 261 22.19 8.48 -13.32
CA LYS A 261 23.30 9.04 -14.09
C LYS A 261 22.74 9.95 -15.18
N SER A 262 23.25 11.17 -15.15
CA SER A 262 23.06 12.28 -16.08
C SER A 262 23.24 11.90 -17.55
N ILE A 263 22.30 12.31 -18.41
CA ILE A 263 22.58 12.64 -19.80
C ILE A 263 21.79 13.90 -20.16
N THR A 264 22.54 14.95 -20.45
CA THR A 264 22.15 16.19 -21.13
C THR A 264 21.80 15.89 -22.59
N ASP A 265 20.74 16.49 -23.14
CA ASP A 265 20.66 16.68 -24.58
C ASP A 265 20.04 18.05 -24.93
N ASP A 266 20.81 18.75 -25.74
CA ASP A 266 20.57 20.05 -26.34
C ASP A 266 19.61 19.94 -27.55
N SER A 267 18.75 20.95 -27.66
CA SER A 267 18.39 21.70 -28.88
C SER A 267 17.70 21.01 -30.08
N ASN A 268 16.43 21.41 -30.23
CA ASN A 268 15.90 22.28 -31.30
C ASN A 268 15.37 21.70 -32.64
N ASP A 269 14.04 21.82 -32.75
CA ASP A 269 13.22 22.40 -33.85
C ASP A 269 13.00 21.68 -35.19
N GLY A 270 11.74 21.78 -35.65
CA GLY A 270 11.45 21.98 -37.07
C GLY A 270 10.60 20.95 -37.81
N THR A 271 9.27 21.20 -37.82
CA THR A 271 8.38 21.13 -39.01
C THR A 271 7.71 19.80 -39.43
N GLN A 272 6.37 19.85 -39.48
CA GLN A 272 5.38 18.93 -40.12
C GLN A 272 5.38 19.05 -41.68
N PRO A 273 4.44 18.41 -42.46
CA PRO A 273 3.66 17.16 -42.32
C PRO A 273 3.71 16.28 -43.61
N SER A 274 3.15 15.05 -43.60
CA SER A 274 2.12 14.58 -44.57
C SER A 274 1.92 13.04 -44.65
N THR A 275 0.64 12.66 -44.55
CA THR A 275 -0.14 11.67 -45.35
C THR A 275 0.16 10.16 -45.42
N SER A 276 -0.94 9.39 -45.22
CA SER A 276 -1.34 8.06 -45.79
C SER A 276 -0.49 6.82 -45.43
N THR A 277 -1.00 5.61 -45.18
CA THR A 277 -2.23 4.90 -45.57
C THR A 277 -2.38 3.65 -44.67
N ALA A 278 -3.59 3.13 -44.49
CA ALA A 278 -3.89 1.87 -43.81
C ALA A 278 -3.38 0.64 -44.58
N GLN A 279 -3.01 -0.42 -43.86
CA GLN A 279 -3.29 -1.80 -44.28
C GLN A 279 -3.25 -2.76 -43.09
N GLU A 280 -4.32 -3.54 -43.00
CA GLU A 280 -4.57 -4.68 -42.13
C GLU A 280 -3.68 -5.87 -42.50
N GLN A 281 -3.23 -6.65 -41.53
CA GLN A 281 -3.18 -8.11 -41.63
C GLN A 281 -2.94 -8.74 -40.25
N ASP A 282 -3.95 -9.52 -39.85
CA ASP A 282 -3.89 -10.59 -38.86
C ASP A 282 -2.84 -11.63 -39.25
N ASP A 283 -2.14 -12.19 -38.27
CA ASP A 283 -1.86 -13.63 -38.26
C ASP A 283 -1.53 -14.12 -36.84
N VAL A 284 -2.47 -14.91 -36.33
CA VAL A 284 -2.39 -15.69 -35.09
C VAL A 284 -1.74 -17.02 -35.44
N LEU A 285 -0.64 -17.38 -34.77
CA LEU A 285 -0.11 -18.74 -34.77
C LEU A 285 -0.14 -19.29 -33.34
N ILE A 286 -1.12 -20.18 -33.13
CA ILE A 286 -1.20 -21.13 -32.01
C ILE A 286 -0.31 -22.31 -32.41
N VAL A 287 0.57 -22.74 -31.51
CA VAL A 287 1.26 -24.04 -31.62
C VAL A 287 0.97 -24.79 -30.32
N ASP A 288 0.07 -25.76 -30.41
CA ASP A 288 -0.09 -26.84 -29.46
C ASP A 288 1.06 -27.83 -29.63
N LEU A 289 1.58 -28.36 -28.51
CA LEU A 289 2.34 -29.60 -28.49
C LEU A 289 1.90 -30.42 -27.27
N ASP A 290 1.42 -31.60 -27.59
CA ASP A 290 0.88 -32.63 -26.70
C ASP A 290 1.95 -33.38 -25.88
N GLU A 291 1.39 -34.07 -24.90
CA GLU A 291 1.83 -35.04 -23.89
C GLU A 291 3.01 -35.98 -24.23
N ASP A 292 3.75 -36.39 -23.18
CA ASP A 292 3.83 -37.83 -22.85
C ASP A 292 4.43 -38.13 -21.45
N ASP A 293 3.99 -39.29 -20.97
CA ASP A 293 3.94 -39.85 -19.62
C ASP A 293 5.27 -40.45 -19.06
N SER A 294 5.33 -40.62 -17.73
CA SER A 294 5.71 -41.88 -17.04
C SER A 294 6.45 -41.74 -15.70
N SER A 295 5.88 -42.47 -14.74
CA SER A 295 6.23 -42.75 -13.34
C SER A 295 7.64 -43.23 -13.00
N LYS A 296 8.08 -43.02 -11.73
CA LYS A 296 8.47 -44.09 -10.76
C LYS A 296 8.93 -43.52 -9.40
N ASN A 297 8.33 -44.05 -8.33
CA ASN A 297 8.76 -43.91 -6.92
C ASN A 297 9.88 -44.91 -6.59
N ALA A 298 10.79 -44.53 -5.68
CA ALA A 298 11.60 -45.47 -4.90
C ALA A 298 11.92 -44.88 -3.50
N ASP A 299 11.57 -45.65 -2.47
CA ASP A 299 11.84 -45.43 -1.06
C ASP A 299 13.35 -45.45 -0.74
N ILE A 300 13.80 -44.55 0.14
CA ILE A 300 15.17 -44.51 0.68
C ILE A 300 15.12 -44.61 2.21
N SER A 301 15.91 -45.52 2.76
CA SER A 301 15.94 -45.87 4.20
C SER A 301 16.50 -44.76 5.11
N GLU A 302 16.04 -44.75 6.37
CA GLU A 302 16.24 -43.70 7.38
C GLU A 302 17.73 -43.47 7.79
N GLU A 303 18.62 -44.44 7.57
CA GLU A 303 20.05 -44.30 7.88
C GLU A 303 20.82 -43.42 6.87
N GLU A 304 20.33 -43.29 5.64
CA GLU A 304 20.94 -42.46 4.59
C GLU A 304 20.59 -40.97 4.76
N ARG A 305 19.43 -40.67 5.38
CA ARG A 305 18.99 -39.31 5.75
C ARG A 305 19.81 -38.70 6.89
N ILE A 306 20.41 -39.52 7.75
CA ILE A 306 21.21 -39.06 8.91
C ILE A 306 22.64 -38.71 8.48
N ARG A 307 23.19 -39.41 7.47
CA ARG A 307 24.51 -39.08 6.90
C ARG A 307 24.49 -37.79 6.06
N LYS A 308 23.45 -37.55 5.26
CA LYS A 308 23.30 -36.28 4.51
C LYS A 308 23.15 -35.06 5.43
N ARG A 309 22.34 -35.17 6.50
CA ARG A 309 22.19 -34.09 7.50
C ARG A 309 23.47 -33.74 8.27
N LYS A 310 24.42 -34.68 8.41
CA LYS A 310 25.73 -34.42 9.04
C LYS A 310 26.77 -33.80 8.09
N LEU A 311 26.64 -33.99 6.78
CA LEU A 311 27.49 -33.33 5.78
C LEU A 311 27.06 -31.87 5.57
N ASP A 312 25.76 -31.59 5.41
CA ASP A 312 25.24 -30.22 5.17
C ASP A 312 25.53 -29.27 6.34
N ARG A 313 25.54 -29.79 7.58
CA ARG A 313 25.83 -29.01 8.78
C ARG A 313 27.31 -28.64 8.92
N LYS A 314 28.22 -29.42 8.33
CA LYS A 314 29.66 -29.11 8.28
C LYS A 314 30.01 -28.11 7.16
N GLU A 315 29.31 -28.16 6.01
CA GLU A 315 29.51 -27.19 4.92
C GLU A 315 28.97 -25.79 5.26
N SER A 316 27.87 -25.71 6.02
CA SER A 316 27.30 -24.42 6.44
C SER A 316 28.21 -23.70 7.45
N GLN A 317 28.89 -24.47 8.33
CA GLN A 317 29.80 -23.93 9.33
C GLN A 317 31.15 -23.49 8.74
N TYR A 318 31.56 -24.05 7.60
CA TYR A 318 32.76 -23.60 6.86
C TYR A 318 32.50 -22.32 6.05
N LYS A 319 31.30 -22.13 5.50
CA LYS A 319 30.93 -20.91 4.75
C LYS A 319 30.75 -19.69 5.66
N GLU A 320 30.27 -19.87 6.90
CA GLU A 320 30.05 -18.74 7.82
C GLU A 320 31.35 -18.12 8.39
N VAL A 321 32.46 -18.87 8.34
CA VAL A 321 33.79 -18.39 8.79
C VAL A 321 34.52 -17.63 7.68
N THR A 322 34.29 -17.96 6.40
CA THR A 322 35.00 -17.31 5.27
C THR A 322 34.45 -15.91 4.94
N TYR A 323 33.17 -15.65 5.18
CA TYR A 323 32.57 -14.32 4.91
C TYR A 323 32.88 -13.25 5.98
N ARG A 324 33.52 -13.61 7.10
CA ARG A 324 33.89 -12.64 8.16
C ARG A 324 35.29 -12.05 8.01
N THR A 325 36.12 -12.53 7.08
CA THR A 325 37.53 -12.12 6.95
C THR A 325 37.89 -11.34 5.68
N GLU A 326 36.98 -11.14 4.72
CA GLU A 326 37.27 -10.40 3.46
C GLU A 326 36.40 -9.13 3.26
N GLY A 327 36.09 -8.41 4.34
CA GLY A 327 35.31 -7.16 4.30
C GLY A 327 35.95 -5.98 5.04
N ARG A 328 37.27 -5.98 5.23
CA ARG A 328 38.05 -4.83 5.72
C ARG A 328 39.31 -4.66 4.87
N ALA A 329 39.17 -3.89 3.81
CA ALA A 329 40.22 -3.09 3.19
C ALA A 329 39.55 -1.86 2.59
#